data_AF-A0A9D0CSK2-F1
#
_entry.id   AF-A0A9D0CSK2-F1
#
_cell.length_a   1.000
_cell.length_b   1.000
_cell.length_c   1.000
_cell.angle_alpha   90.00
_cell.angle_beta   90.00
_cell.angle_gamma   90.00
#
_symmetry.space_group_name_H-M   'P 1'
#
loop_
_entity.id
_entity.type
_entity.pdbx_description
1 polymer ?
#
loop_
_entity_poly.entity_id
_entity_poly.type
_entity_poly.pdbx_seq_one_letter_code
_entity_poly.pdbx_strand_id
1 'polypeptide(L)'
;VFARTDGARGVWKAPAGLDAGLNGVPQLSVVLTDEENGELNQLGINCLRAFPIKGRIVWGSRTLRGADQLADEWKYIPVRRTALFIEESLYRGTQWVVFEPNDEPLWSQIRLNIGAFMHRLFRQGAFQGASPKEAYFVKCDKETTTQDDINSGIVNIHVGFAPLKPAEFVVISIQQMAGQIQV
;
A
#
# COMPACT_ATOMS: atom_id res chain seq x y z
N VAL A 1 1.42 15.30 7.53
CA VAL A 1 2.22 14.04 7.53
C VAL A 1 2.04 13.28 6.23
N PHE A 2 0.80 12.90 5.84
CA PHE A 2 0.53 12.10 4.64
C PHE A 2 1.16 12.70 3.37
N ALA A 3 0.77 13.93 2.99
CA ALA A 3 1.31 14.59 1.78
C ALA A 3 2.85 14.67 1.76
N ARG A 4 3.48 14.89 2.92
CA ARG A 4 4.95 14.91 3.04
C ARG A 4 5.55 13.53 2.81
N THR A 5 4.95 12.48 3.37
CA THR A 5 5.37 11.10 3.14
C THR A 5 5.17 10.72 1.68
N ASP A 6 4.03 11.06 1.08
CA ASP A 6 3.73 10.72 -0.31
C ASP A 6 4.72 11.38 -1.27
N GLY A 7 5.00 12.67 -1.10
CA GLY A 7 5.94 13.40 -1.95
C GLY A 7 7.39 12.90 -1.83
N ALA A 8 7.78 12.37 -0.67
CA ALA A 8 9.15 11.92 -0.43
C ALA A 8 9.38 10.43 -0.73
N ARG A 9 8.36 9.58 -0.53
CA ARG A 9 8.51 8.12 -0.50
C ARG A 9 7.41 7.36 -1.25
N GLY A 10 6.44 8.06 -1.82
CA GLY A 10 5.28 7.48 -2.49
C GLY A 10 4.14 7.08 -1.54
N VAL A 11 2.95 6.94 -2.11
CA VAL A 11 1.69 6.65 -1.39
C VAL A 11 1.72 5.27 -0.71
N TRP A 12 2.54 4.34 -1.23
CA TRP A 12 2.76 3.00 -0.69
C TRP A 12 3.61 2.98 0.59
N LYS A 13 4.25 4.10 0.97
CA LYS A 13 4.95 4.19 2.25
C LYS A 13 3.95 4.53 3.36
N ALA A 14 3.98 3.74 4.44
CA ALA A 14 3.22 4.04 5.65
C ALA A 14 3.56 5.45 6.17
N PRO A 15 2.56 6.34 6.37
CA PRO A 15 2.76 7.68 6.93
C PRO A 15 2.88 7.64 8.47
N ALA A 16 3.66 6.68 8.95
CA ALA A 16 3.89 6.36 10.35
C ALA A 16 5.33 5.88 10.55
N GLY A 17 5.76 5.81 11.80
CA GLY A 17 7.09 5.42 12.20
C GLY A 17 8.02 6.63 12.40
N LEU A 18 9.32 6.38 12.43
CA LEU A 18 10.33 7.36 12.83
C LEU A 18 10.42 8.58 11.90
N ASP A 19 9.97 8.46 10.65
CA ASP A 19 9.97 9.54 9.65
C ASP A 19 8.66 10.37 9.68
N ALA A 20 7.68 9.95 10.49
CA ALA A 20 6.35 10.56 10.58
C ALA A 20 6.26 11.61 11.70
N GLY A 21 7.27 12.48 11.79
CA GLY A 21 7.36 13.54 12.80
C GLY A 21 6.24 14.59 12.72
N LEU A 22 5.80 15.05 13.89
CA LEU A 22 4.85 16.13 14.07
C LEU A 22 5.60 17.45 14.26
N ASN A 23 5.49 18.36 13.30
CA ASN A 23 6.17 19.66 13.35
C ASN A 23 5.37 20.63 14.22
N GLY A 24 6.05 21.40 15.06
CA GLY A 24 5.41 22.44 15.89
C GLY A 24 4.58 21.93 17.06
N VAL A 25 4.66 20.63 17.40
CA VAL A 25 3.93 20.04 18.53
C VAL A 25 4.81 20.02 19.78
N PRO A 26 4.49 20.82 20.82
CA PRO A 26 5.32 20.93 22.02
C PRO A 26 5.16 19.74 22.97
N GLN A 27 3.98 19.12 23.03
CA GLN A 27 3.71 17.92 23.83
C GLN A 27 2.44 17.19 23.35
N LEU A 28 2.33 15.92 23.71
CA LEU A 28 1.09 15.14 23.57
C LEU A 28 0.32 15.20 24.89
N SER A 29 -1.01 15.22 24.83
CA SER A 29 -1.87 15.29 26.02
C SER A 29 -1.87 14.00 26.83
N VAL A 30 -1.65 12.86 26.16
CA VAL A 30 -1.62 11.53 26.77
C VAL A 30 -0.27 10.91 26.46
N VAL A 31 0.39 10.43 27.49
CA VAL A 31 1.61 9.62 27.36
C VAL A 31 1.18 8.17 27.41
N LEU A 32 1.47 7.43 26.34
CA LEU A 32 1.14 6.02 26.22
C LEU A 32 2.38 5.15 26.38
N THR A 33 2.23 4.07 27.14
CA THR A 33 3.15 2.94 27.19
C THR A 33 3.08 2.12 25.88
N ASP A 34 3.95 1.13 25.75
CA ASP A 34 3.90 0.18 24.63
C ASP A 34 2.71 -0.78 24.73
N GLU A 35 2.32 -1.15 25.95
CA GLU A 35 1.18 -2.03 26.22
C GLU A 35 -0.15 -1.34 25.86
N GLU A 36 -0.40 -0.13 26.39
CA GLU A 36 -1.61 0.65 26.07
C GLU A 36 -1.73 0.95 24.57
N ASN A 37 -0.61 1.26 23.90
CA ASN A 37 -0.61 1.44 22.46
C ASN A 37 -0.93 0.12 21.73
N GLY A 38 -0.41 -1.00 22.21
CA GLY A 38 -0.72 -2.33 21.69
C GLY A 38 -2.21 -2.65 21.71
N GLU A 39 -2.90 -2.35 22.82
CA GLU A 39 -4.35 -2.52 22.96
C GLU A 39 -5.13 -1.65 21.96
N LEU A 40 -4.78 -0.36 21.87
CA LEU A 40 -5.43 0.57 20.95
C LEU A 40 -5.19 0.20 19.48
N ASN A 41 -3.98 -0.28 19.15
CA ASN A 41 -3.63 -0.67 17.79
C ASN A 41 -4.49 -1.85 17.31
N GLN A 42 -4.86 -2.81 18.18
CA GLN A 42 -5.79 -3.89 17.86
C GLN A 42 -7.18 -3.40 17.46
N LEU A 43 -7.56 -2.19 17.88
CA LEU A 43 -8.82 -1.54 17.52
C LEU A 43 -8.70 -0.66 16.25
N GLY A 44 -7.55 -0.69 15.57
CA GLY A 44 -7.27 0.16 14.40
C GLY A 44 -7.03 1.63 14.78
N ILE A 45 -6.75 1.92 16.05
CA ILE A 45 -6.46 3.27 16.53
C ILE A 45 -4.96 3.54 16.40
N ASN A 46 -4.62 4.54 15.58
CA ASN A 46 -3.23 4.93 15.34
C ASN A 46 -2.78 5.99 16.34
N CYS A 47 -1.97 5.58 17.31
CA CYS A 47 -1.53 6.46 18.39
C CYS A 47 -0.43 7.45 17.95
N LEU A 48 -0.38 8.59 18.61
CA LEU A 48 0.77 9.49 18.57
C LEU A 48 1.70 9.12 19.74
N ARG A 49 3.00 9.00 19.49
CA ARG A 49 3.99 8.64 20.51
C ARG A 49 5.12 9.66 20.55
N ALA A 50 5.74 9.80 21.72
CA ALA A 50 6.93 10.60 21.92
C ALA A 50 8.11 9.68 22.26
N PHE A 51 9.21 9.82 21.53
CA PHE A 51 10.46 9.09 21.77
C PHE A 51 11.59 10.08 22.04
N PRO A 52 12.54 9.77 22.95
CA PRO A 52 13.58 10.70 23.37
C PRO A 52 14.40 11.32 22.22
N ILE A 53 14.73 10.54 21.19
CA ILE A 53 15.60 10.97 20.07
C ILE A 53 14.79 11.47 18.88
N LYS A 54 13.66 10.84 18.57
CA LYS A 54 12.86 11.13 17.37
C LYS A 54 11.75 12.15 17.58
N GLY A 55 11.49 12.54 18.83
CA GLY A 55 10.43 13.48 19.16
C GLY A 55 9.05 12.83 19.03
N ARG A 56 8.06 13.63 18.61
CA ARG A 56 6.65 13.23 18.53
C ARG A 56 6.33 12.76 17.12
N ILE A 57 5.82 11.55 17.00
CA ILE A 57 5.63 10.86 15.73
C ILE A 57 4.27 10.17 15.69
N VAL A 58 3.76 9.95 14.47
CA VAL A 58 2.62 9.05 14.24
C VAL A 58 3.13 7.60 14.35
N TRP A 59 2.55 6.81 15.25
CA TRP A 59 2.99 5.45 15.57
C TRP A 59 1.89 4.41 15.37
N GLY A 60 1.32 4.42 14.16
CA GLY A 60 0.32 3.45 13.71
C GLY A 60 -0.08 3.74 12.27
N SER A 61 -0.39 2.70 11.50
CA SER A 61 -0.84 2.85 10.11
C SER A 61 -1.99 1.93 9.71
N ARG A 62 -2.83 1.53 10.67
CA ARG A 62 -4.00 0.68 10.45
C ARG A 62 -5.21 1.50 10.00
N THR A 63 -6.09 0.90 9.23
CA THR A 63 -7.44 1.42 8.97
C THR A 63 -8.40 0.89 10.04
N LEU A 64 -9.64 1.38 10.08
CA LEU A 64 -10.68 0.81 10.95
C LEU A 64 -11.06 -0.62 10.56
N ARG A 65 -10.87 -1.02 9.30
CA ARG A 65 -10.99 -2.44 8.88
C ARG A 65 -9.84 -3.29 9.39
N GLY A 66 -8.75 -2.67 9.81
CA GLY A 66 -7.61 -3.30 10.46
C GLY A 66 -7.79 -3.58 11.95
N ALA A 67 -8.96 -3.30 12.52
CA ALA A 67 -9.31 -3.79 13.85
C ALA A 67 -9.32 -5.33 13.82
N ASP A 68 -8.58 -5.98 14.71
CA ASP A 68 -8.14 -7.39 14.64
C ASP A 68 -9.27 -8.44 14.84
N GLN A 69 -10.51 -8.12 14.46
CA GLN A 69 -11.65 -9.06 14.45
C GLN A 69 -11.64 -9.99 13.22
N LEU A 70 -11.05 -9.55 12.09
CA LEU A 70 -10.94 -10.32 10.84
C LEU A 70 -9.65 -9.95 10.09
N ALA A 71 -9.04 -10.92 9.41
CA ALA A 71 -7.93 -10.66 8.51
C ALA A 71 -8.44 -9.93 7.24
N ASP A 72 -8.25 -8.61 7.18
CA ASP A 72 -8.70 -7.77 6.07
C ASP A 72 -7.51 -7.32 5.20
N GLU A 73 -7.66 -7.42 3.87
CA GLU A 73 -6.66 -6.97 2.90
C GLU A 73 -6.41 -5.44 2.96
N TRP A 74 -7.39 -4.68 3.43
CA TRP A 74 -7.38 -3.23 3.62
C TRP A 74 -6.99 -2.81 5.04
N LYS A 75 -6.41 -3.72 5.84
CA LYS A 75 -5.92 -3.45 7.20
C LYS A 75 -5.01 -2.23 7.28
N TYR A 76 -4.21 -1.95 6.25
CA TYR A 76 -3.18 -0.91 6.28
C TYR A 76 -3.52 0.31 5.42
N ILE A 77 -3.31 1.50 5.99
CA ILE A 77 -3.42 2.80 5.31
C ILE A 77 -2.62 2.85 4.00
N PRO A 78 -1.31 2.53 3.96
CA PRO A 78 -0.55 2.59 2.70
C PRO A 78 -1.09 1.64 1.63
N VAL A 79 -1.57 0.46 2.03
CA VAL A 79 -2.15 -0.52 1.10
C VAL A 79 -3.44 0.03 0.48
N ARG A 80 -4.39 0.49 1.33
CA ARG A 80 -5.65 1.03 0.84
C ARG A 80 -5.46 2.30 0.01
N ARG A 81 -4.57 3.20 0.43
CA ARG A 81 -4.26 4.43 -0.31
C ARG A 81 -3.58 4.16 -1.64
N THR A 82 -2.73 3.14 -1.74
CA THR A 82 -2.12 2.73 -3.02
C THR A 82 -3.18 2.21 -3.98
N ALA A 83 -4.11 1.39 -3.52
CA ALA A 83 -5.24 0.94 -4.35
C ALA A 83 -6.08 2.12 -4.85
N LEU A 84 -6.48 3.03 -3.96
CA LEU A 84 -7.24 4.24 -4.32
C LEU A 84 -6.49 5.13 -5.32
N PHE A 85 -5.18 5.28 -5.14
CA PHE A 85 -4.35 6.06 -6.05
C PHE A 85 -4.29 5.42 -7.46
N ILE A 86 -4.14 4.09 -7.54
CA ILE A 86 -4.15 3.37 -8.80
C ILE A 86 -5.53 3.47 -9.45
N GLU A 87 -6.60 3.17 -8.72
CA GLU A 87 -7.99 3.23 -9.18
C GLU A 87 -8.32 4.60 -9.81
N GLU A 88 -8.08 5.69 -9.09
CA GLU A 88 -8.34 7.05 -9.58
C GLU A 88 -7.44 7.42 -10.78
N SER A 89 -6.17 7.00 -10.76
CA SER A 89 -5.23 7.28 -11.85
C SER A 89 -5.63 6.55 -13.13
N LEU A 90 -6.08 5.31 -13.01
CA LEU A 90 -6.56 4.51 -14.14
C LEU A 90 -7.87 5.08 -14.67
N TYR A 91 -8.84 5.38 -13.81
CA TYR A 91 -10.11 5.98 -14.20
C TYR A 91 -9.93 7.25 -15.04
N ARG A 92 -9.03 8.16 -14.62
CA ARG A 92 -8.69 9.36 -15.38
C ARG A 92 -7.88 9.06 -16.63
N GLY A 93 -6.94 8.12 -16.54
CA GLY A 93 -6.02 7.76 -17.62
C GLY A 93 -6.67 7.00 -18.78
N THR A 94 -7.84 6.38 -18.57
CA THR A 94 -8.57 5.60 -19.58
C THR A 94 -9.79 6.30 -20.16
N GLN A 95 -10.01 7.60 -19.87
CA GLN A 95 -11.17 8.35 -20.41
C GLN A 95 -11.22 8.39 -21.94
N TRP A 96 -10.09 8.26 -22.63
CA TRP A 96 -10.00 8.23 -24.09
C TRP A 96 -10.58 6.96 -24.72
N VAL A 97 -10.80 5.90 -23.93
CA VAL A 97 -11.36 4.61 -24.41
C VAL A 97 -12.83 4.77 -24.85
N VAL A 98 -13.52 5.79 -24.34
CA VAL A 98 -14.93 6.03 -24.63
C VAL A 98 -15.10 6.33 -26.13
N PHE A 99 -16.03 5.63 -26.77
CA PHE A 99 -16.35 5.69 -28.21
C PHE A 99 -15.32 5.08 -29.18
N GLU A 100 -14.28 4.43 -28.68
CA GLU A 100 -13.38 3.63 -29.53
C GLU A 100 -14.01 2.27 -29.91
N PRO A 101 -13.67 1.70 -31.09
CA PRO A 101 -14.13 0.36 -31.45
C PRO A 101 -13.69 -0.71 -30.44
N ASN A 102 -14.65 -1.40 -29.82
CA ASN A 102 -14.42 -2.39 -28.77
C ASN A 102 -13.96 -3.75 -29.33
N ASP A 103 -12.69 -3.81 -29.72
CA ASP A 103 -12.03 -5.01 -30.24
C ASP A 103 -10.53 -5.03 -29.83
N GLU A 104 -9.82 -6.10 -30.18
CA GLU A 104 -8.44 -6.36 -29.81
C GLU A 104 -7.46 -5.18 -30.02
N PRO A 105 -7.56 -4.36 -31.10
CA PRO A 105 -6.70 -3.18 -31.25
C PRO A 105 -6.84 -2.18 -30.09
N LEU A 106 -8.06 -1.95 -29.58
CA LEU A 106 -8.31 -1.09 -28.42
C LEU A 106 -7.76 -1.74 -27.14
N TRP A 107 -8.06 -3.02 -26.94
CA TRP A 107 -7.62 -3.75 -25.75
C TRP A 107 -6.09 -3.80 -25.64
N SER A 108 -5.39 -3.97 -26.76
CA SER A 108 -3.92 -3.91 -26.80
C SER A 108 -3.38 -2.53 -26.40
N GLN A 109 -4.01 -1.45 -26.85
CA GLN A 109 -3.61 -0.09 -26.45
C GLN A 109 -3.85 0.16 -24.96
N ILE A 110 -4.97 -0.31 -24.42
CA ILE A 110 -5.28 -0.26 -22.98
C ILE A 110 -4.19 -1.00 -22.18
N ARG A 111 -3.88 -2.25 -22.54
CA ARG A 111 -2.84 -3.05 -21.86
C ARG A 111 -1.48 -2.36 -21.92
N LEU A 112 -1.10 -1.77 -23.05
CA LEU A 112 0.14 -1.03 -23.20
C LEU A 112 0.19 0.20 -22.28
N ASN A 113 -0.86 1.02 -22.28
CA ASN A 113 -0.92 2.27 -21.51
C ASN A 113 -0.89 2.01 -20.01
N ILE A 114 -1.79 1.14 -19.52
CA ILE A 114 -1.89 0.77 -18.10
C ILE A 114 -0.63 0.01 -17.68
N GLY A 115 -0.13 -0.90 -18.54
CA GLY A 115 1.11 -1.63 -18.28
C GLY A 115 2.31 -0.71 -18.08
N ALA A 116 2.44 0.34 -18.89
CA ALA A 116 3.50 1.34 -18.74
C ALA A 116 3.36 2.14 -17.42
N PHE A 117 2.13 2.49 -17.02
CA PHE A 117 1.88 3.15 -15.73
C PHE A 117 2.27 2.25 -14.55
N MET A 118 1.78 1.01 -14.52
CA MET A 118 2.09 0.05 -13.46
C MET A 118 3.59 -0.27 -13.41
N HIS A 119 4.25 -0.36 -14.57
CA HIS A 119 5.70 -0.56 -14.63
C HIS A 119 6.48 0.60 -14.00
N ARG A 120 6.06 1.85 -14.19
CA ARG A 120 6.69 3.01 -13.54
C ARG A 120 6.57 2.93 -12.02
N LEU A 121 5.41 2.54 -11.50
CA LEU A 121 5.20 2.34 -10.06
C LEU A 121 6.09 1.21 -9.52
N PHE A 122 6.19 0.09 -10.24
CA PHE A 122 7.10 -1.00 -9.91
C PHE A 122 8.56 -0.52 -9.80
N ARG A 123 9.03 0.24 -10.79
CA ARG A 123 10.40 0.81 -10.77
C ARG A 123 10.65 1.79 -9.62
N GLN A 124 9.60 2.41 -9.09
CA GLN A 124 9.65 3.27 -7.91
C GLN A 124 9.57 2.47 -6.59
N GLY A 125 9.45 1.14 -6.67
CA GLY A 125 9.33 0.26 -5.51
C GLY A 125 7.96 0.32 -4.86
N ALA A 126 6.88 0.52 -5.63
CA ALA A 126 5.53 0.57 -5.08
C ALA A 126 4.94 -0.80 -4.72
N PHE A 127 5.50 -1.87 -5.30
CA PHE A 127 4.96 -3.22 -5.23
C PHE A 127 5.99 -4.21 -4.67
N GLN A 128 5.50 -5.31 -4.10
CA GLN A 128 6.33 -6.47 -3.77
C GLN A 128 6.64 -7.27 -5.05
N GLY A 129 7.69 -8.10 -5.00
CA GLY A 129 8.11 -8.96 -6.11
C GLY A 129 9.44 -8.54 -6.72
N ALA A 130 10.23 -9.52 -7.17
CA ALA A 130 11.51 -9.30 -7.83
C ALA A 130 11.35 -8.98 -9.31
N SER A 131 10.22 -9.35 -9.91
CA SER A 131 9.91 -9.13 -11.32
C SER A 131 8.56 -8.43 -11.51
N PRO A 132 8.34 -7.72 -12.65
CA PRO A 132 7.05 -7.12 -12.95
C PRO A 132 5.88 -8.12 -12.91
N LYS A 133 6.13 -9.38 -13.31
CA LYS A 133 5.11 -10.44 -13.35
C LYS A 133 4.65 -10.89 -11.96
N GLU A 134 5.52 -10.80 -10.95
CA GLU A 134 5.16 -11.03 -9.54
C GLU A 134 4.47 -9.81 -8.93
N ALA A 135 4.79 -8.62 -9.43
CA ALA A 135 4.39 -7.36 -8.83
C ALA A 135 3.02 -6.86 -9.27
N TYR A 136 2.65 -7.05 -10.54
CA TYR A 136 1.35 -6.62 -11.07
C TYR A 136 0.94 -7.40 -12.32
N PHE A 137 -0.35 -7.33 -12.64
CA PHE A 137 -0.86 -7.76 -13.94
C PHE A 137 -1.88 -6.75 -14.47
N VAL A 138 -2.00 -6.72 -15.79
CA VAL A 138 -3.02 -5.96 -16.53
C VAL A 138 -3.61 -6.91 -17.56
N LYS A 139 -4.92 -7.12 -17.49
CA LYS A 139 -5.65 -7.99 -18.41
C LYS A 139 -6.85 -7.25 -18.97
N CYS A 140 -6.97 -7.28 -20.27
CA CYS A 140 -8.08 -6.70 -21.03
C CYS A 140 -8.09 -7.47 -22.34
N ASP A 141 -8.92 -8.49 -22.47
CA ASP A 141 -8.97 -9.38 -23.63
C ASP A 141 -10.33 -10.08 -23.67
N LYS A 142 -10.52 -11.01 -24.61
CA LYS A 142 -11.74 -11.81 -24.73
C LYS A 142 -12.08 -12.66 -23.50
N GLU A 143 -11.14 -12.89 -22.58
CA GLU A 143 -11.41 -13.60 -21.32
C GLU A 143 -11.93 -12.66 -20.24
N THR A 144 -11.69 -11.35 -20.35
CA THR A 144 -12.30 -10.35 -19.46
C THR A 144 -13.55 -9.71 -20.06
N THR A 145 -13.61 -9.55 -21.38
CA THR A 145 -14.71 -8.89 -22.11
C THR A 145 -15.39 -9.89 -23.04
N THR A 146 -16.60 -10.31 -22.70
CA THR A 146 -17.40 -11.27 -23.47
C THR A 146 -18.07 -10.60 -24.68
N GLN A 147 -18.64 -11.39 -25.60
CA GLN A 147 -19.39 -10.82 -26.73
C GLN A 147 -20.61 -10.01 -26.27
N ASP A 148 -21.25 -10.41 -25.17
CA ASP A 148 -22.38 -9.68 -24.59
C ASP A 148 -21.94 -8.33 -23.99
N ASP A 149 -20.75 -8.29 -23.38
CA ASP A 149 -20.13 -7.02 -22.94
C ASP A 149 -19.87 -6.10 -24.13
N ILE A 150 -19.29 -6.63 -25.21
CA ILE A 150 -19.01 -5.87 -26.44
C ILE A 150 -20.31 -5.29 -27.02
N ASN A 151 -21.34 -6.12 -27.14
CA ASN A 151 -22.66 -5.70 -27.64
C ASN A 151 -23.31 -4.62 -26.76
N SER A 152 -22.97 -4.62 -25.46
CA SER A 152 -23.42 -3.64 -24.47
C SER A 152 -22.50 -2.41 -24.36
N GLY A 153 -21.43 -2.33 -25.15
CA GLY A 153 -20.45 -1.25 -25.09
C GLY A 153 -19.56 -1.27 -23.83
N ILE A 154 -19.44 -2.41 -23.17
CA ILE A 154 -18.66 -2.61 -21.94
C ILE A 154 -17.26 -3.14 -22.29
N VAL A 155 -16.22 -2.56 -21.68
CA VAL A 155 -14.84 -3.04 -21.72
C VAL A 155 -14.40 -3.37 -20.30
N ASN A 156 -14.00 -4.62 -20.06
CA ASN A 156 -13.59 -5.08 -18.74
C ASN A 156 -12.07 -5.16 -18.64
N ILE A 157 -11.50 -4.34 -17.75
CA ILE A 157 -10.06 -4.26 -17.50
C ILE A 157 -9.79 -4.77 -16.09
N HIS A 158 -9.03 -5.86 -15.96
CA HIS A 158 -8.59 -6.39 -14.68
C HIS A 158 -7.16 -5.97 -14.39
N VAL A 159 -6.96 -5.26 -13.29
CA VAL A 159 -5.63 -4.85 -12.81
C VAL A 159 -5.43 -5.39 -11.41
N GLY A 160 -4.31 -6.08 -11.19
CA GLY A 160 -3.90 -6.54 -9.87
C GLY A 160 -2.47 -6.11 -9.57
N PHE A 161 -2.16 -5.98 -8.28
CA PHE A 161 -0.82 -5.62 -7.81
C PHE A 161 -0.53 -6.28 -6.45
N ALA A 162 0.75 -6.50 -6.16
CA ALA A 162 1.24 -7.03 -4.90
C ALA A 162 1.59 -5.87 -3.94
N PRO A 163 0.79 -5.58 -2.91
CA PRO A 163 1.00 -4.41 -2.06
C PRO A 163 2.17 -4.58 -1.09
N LEU A 164 2.84 -3.46 -0.76
CA LEU A 164 3.80 -3.41 0.34
C LEU A 164 3.09 -3.34 1.70
N LYS A 165 3.14 -4.43 2.46
CA LYS A 165 2.65 -4.47 3.84
C LYS A 165 3.73 -3.93 4.80
N PRO A 166 3.42 -3.00 5.72
CA PRO A 166 4.38 -2.54 6.72
C PRO A 166 4.80 -3.66 7.68
N ALA A 167 6.04 -3.62 8.15
CA ALA A 167 6.49 -4.43 9.29
C ALA A 167 6.06 -3.75 10.59
N GLU A 168 4.96 -4.21 11.18
CA GLU A 168 4.46 -3.68 12.47
C GLU A 168 5.19 -4.26 13.68
N PHE A 169 5.70 -5.48 13.57
CA PHE A 169 6.40 -6.18 14.63
C PHE A 169 7.72 -6.71 14.09
N VAL A 170 8.80 -6.53 14.86
CA VAL A 170 10.11 -7.09 14.57
C VAL A 170 10.48 -7.99 15.73
N VAL A 171 10.60 -9.29 15.47
CA VAL A 171 11.09 -10.26 16.45
C VAL A 171 12.59 -10.41 16.22
N ILE A 172 13.39 -10.01 17.21
CA ILE A 172 14.85 -10.19 17.20
C ILE A 172 15.18 -11.36 18.11
N SER A 173 15.71 -12.45 17.55
CA SER A 173 16.23 -13.59 18.31
C SER A 173 17.75 -13.48 18.39
N ILE A 174 18.30 -13.34 19.59
CA ILE A 174 19.75 -13.25 19.83
C ILE A 174 20.16 -14.51 20.59
N GLN A 175 21.01 -15.33 19.97
CA GLN A 175 21.65 -16.46 20.62
C GLN A 175 23.13 -16.15 20.81
N GLN A 176 23.63 -16.35 22.03
CA GLN A 176 25.06 -16.26 22.35
C GLN A 176 25.52 -17.62 22.89
N MET A 177 26.57 -18.17 22.30
CA MET A 177 27.27 -19.32 22.86
C MET A 177 28.34 -18.80 23.82
N ALA A 178 28.20 -19.11 25.12
CA ALA A 178 29.29 -18.96 26.07
C ALA A 178 30.35 -20.03 25.76
N GLY A 179 31.61 -19.62 25.61
CA GLY A 179 32.71 -20.47 25.16
C GLY A 179 32.83 -21.78 25.95
N GLN A 180 33.06 -22.88 25.23
CA GLN A 180 33.49 -24.14 25.83
C GLN A 180 34.88 -23.91 26.43
N ILE A 181 34.98 -23.90 27.75
CA ILE A 181 36.26 -24.08 28.42
C ILE A 181 36.66 -25.53 28.17
N GLN A 182 37.60 -25.76 27.25
CA GLN A 182 38.31 -27.04 27.18
C GLN A 182 39.16 -27.16 28.45
N VAL A 183 38.79 -28.10 29.31
CA VAL A 183 39.61 -28.59 30.42
C VAL A 183 40.50 -29.70 29.90
#